data_AF-A0A3A0AZE6-F1
#
_entry.id   AF-A0A3A0AZE6-F1
#
_cell.length_a   1.000
_cell.length_b   1.000
_cell.length_c   1.000
_cell.angle_alpha   90.00
_cell.angle_beta   90.00
_cell.angle_gamma   90.00
#
_symmetry.space_group_name_H-M   'P 1'
#
loop_
_entity.id
_entity.type
_entity.pdbx_description
1 polymer ?
#
loop_
_entity_poly.entity_id
_entity_poly.type
_entity_poly.pdbx_seq_one_letter_code
_entity_poly.pdbx_strand_id
1 'polypeptide(L)'
;MGFVEQFDLRPYYGLLTSFFSIMLIPQIFGSVIGFMLLDERDEGTLTALRVTPLTLERYLVYKLAVPFLVAVGAVYIFVPIVGLVALPYAPLFPIALVAALEGPMIALLLASLAANKVQGVAVMKGMSLIFIAPLIAYFTPLPWQWLWGIFPTYWPVRAFWALLAGETWWPYVAFGLAVHLIYLALLGRRFQTALSRQ
;
A
#
# COMPACT_ATOMS: atom_id res chain seq x y z
N MET A 1 -29.61 18.80 -30.50
CA MET A 1 -28.42 18.87 -29.64
C MET A 1 -28.86 18.62 -28.21
N GLY A 2 -28.71 17.40 -27.69
CA GLY A 2 -29.26 17.01 -26.39
C GLY A 2 -28.63 15.74 -25.84
N PHE A 3 -27.30 15.65 -25.84
CA PHE A 3 -26.53 14.48 -25.39
C PHE A 3 -25.52 14.80 -24.29
N VAL A 4 -25.80 15.80 -23.45
CA VAL A 4 -25.01 16.03 -22.23
C VAL A 4 -25.98 16.04 -21.05
N GLU A 5 -26.57 14.87 -20.77
CA GLU A 5 -26.98 14.61 -19.39
C GLU A 5 -25.69 14.64 -18.55
N GLN A 6 -25.64 15.58 -17.62
CA GLN A 6 -24.52 15.79 -16.72
C GLN A 6 -24.35 14.56 -15.83
N PHE A 7 -23.37 13.71 -16.12
CA PHE A 7 -23.03 12.59 -15.25
C PHE A 7 -22.56 13.11 -13.89
N ASP A 8 -23.33 12.85 -12.83
CA ASP A 8 -22.99 13.28 -11.48
C ASP A 8 -21.88 12.39 -10.89
N LEU A 9 -20.71 13.00 -10.64
CA LEU A 9 -19.54 12.34 -10.07
C LEU A 9 -19.55 12.31 -8.54
N ARG A 10 -20.42 13.05 -7.87
CA ARG A 10 -20.46 13.16 -6.41
C ARG A 10 -20.53 11.82 -5.69
N PRO A 11 -21.31 10.81 -6.15
CA PRO A 11 -21.33 9.49 -5.51
C PRO A 11 -19.95 8.81 -5.49
N TYR A 12 -19.08 9.12 -6.45
CA TYR A 12 -17.77 8.50 -6.62
C TYR A 12 -16.63 9.25 -5.93
N TYR A 13 -16.88 10.39 -5.29
CA TYR A 13 -15.83 11.17 -4.63
C TYR A 13 -15.09 10.36 -3.54
N GLY A 14 -15.82 9.60 -2.72
CA GLY A 14 -15.20 8.71 -1.74
C GLY A 14 -14.32 7.63 -2.38
N LEU A 15 -14.77 7.05 -3.50
CA LEU A 15 -13.98 6.09 -4.27
C LEU A 15 -12.71 6.73 -4.82
N LEU A 16 -12.82 7.87 -5.51
CA LEU A 16 -11.69 8.57 -6.12
C LEU A 16 -10.66 9.01 -5.07
N THR A 17 -11.10 9.64 -3.98
CA THR A 17 -10.20 10.06 -2.90
C THR A 17 -9.49 8.86 -2.28
N SER A 18 -10.21 7.75 -2.02
CA SER A 18 -9.59 6.54 -1.45
C SER A 18 -8.57 5.91 -2.42
N PHE A 19 -8.90 5.83 -3.71
CA PHE A 19 -8.02 5.21 -4.71
C PHE A 19 -6.73 6.00 -4.89
N PHE A 20 -6.81 7.32 -5.08
CA PHE A 20 -5.63 8.15 -5.31
C PHE A 20 -4.83 8.42 -4.04
N SER A 21 -5.49 8.60 -2.89
CA SER A 21 -4.79 8.96 -1.66
C SER A 21 -4.34 7.70 -0.92
N ILE A 22 -5.27 6.83 -0.55
CA ILE A 22 -4.99 5.73 0.36
C ILE A 22 -4.22 4.60 -0.33
N MET A 23 -4.48 4.38 -1.63
CA MET A 23 -3.88 3.26 -2.34
C MET A 23 -2.68 3.68 -3.19
N LEU A 24 -2.84 4.68 -4.06
CA LEU A 24 -1.81 5.04 -5.04
C LEU A 24 -0.57 5.68 -4.40
N ILE A 25 -0.72 6.50 -3.35
CA ILE A 25 0.42 7.16 -2.68
C ILE A 25 1.37 6.13 -2.07
N PRO A 26 0.93 5.22 -1.16
CA PRO A 26 1.83 4.18 -0.64
C PRO A 26 2.44 3.32 -1.74
N GLN A 27 1.69 3.06 -2.82
CA GLN A 27 2.19 2.31 -3.95
C GLN A 27 3.38 2.98 -4.64
N ILE A 28 3.29 4.28 -4.92
CA ILE A 28 4.40 5.02 -5.55
C ILE A 28 5.66 4.97 -4.66
N PHE A 29 5.52 5.29 -3.37
CA PHE A 29 6.66 5.26 -2.44
C PHE A 29 7.24 3.86 -2.27
N GLY A 30 6.39 2.83 -2.18
CA GLY A 30 6.81 1.43 -2.12
C GLY A 30 7.56 0.98 -3.37
N SER A 31 7.10 1.37 -4.56
CA SER A 31 7.76 1.03 -5.82
C SER A 31 9.15 1.67 -5.93
N VAL A 32 9.29 2.95 -5.59
CA VAL A 32 10.60 3.64 -5.60
C VAL A 32 11.61 2.87 -4.75
N ILE A 33 11.20 2.45 -3.56
CA ILE A 33 12.08 1.76 -2.62
C ILE A 33 12.33 0.31 -3.01
N GLY A 34 11.33 -0.36 -3.58
CA GLY A 34 11.50 -1.69 -4.15
C GLY A 34 12.52 -1.70 -5.27
N PHE A 35 12.49 -0.73 -6.18
CA PHE A 35 13.52 -0.58 -7.21
C PHE A 35 14.89 -0.24 -6.60
N MET A 36 14.97 0.68 -5.64
CA MET A 36 16.24 0.95 -4.95
C MET A 36 16.85 -0.31 -4.28
N LEU A 37 16.01 -1.19 -3.69
CA LEU A 37 16.49 -2.46 -3.13
C LEU A 37 16.97 -3.43 -4.22
N LEU A 38 16.29 -3.46 -5.37
CA LEU A 38 16.71 -4.27 -6.52
C LEU A 38 18.08 -3.81 -7.03
N ASP A 39 18.29 -2.51 -7.12
CA ASP A 39 19.57 -1.90 -7.56
C ASP A 39 20.71 -2.31 -6.63
N GLU A 40 20.53 -2.14 -5.32
CA GLU A 40 21.55 -2.51 -4.33
C GLU A 40 21.84 -4.00 -4.29
N ARG A 41 20.85 -4.83 -4.59
CA ARG A 41 21.08 -6.28 -4.72
C ARG A 41 21.88 -6.58 -5.97
N ASP A 42 21.53 -5.97 -7.11
CA ASP A 42 22.22 -6.16 -8.38
C ASP A 42 23.68 -5.65 -8.32
N GLU A 43 23.95 -4.61 -7.52
CA GLU A 43 25.29 -4.07 -7.25
C GLU A 43 26.10 -4.87 -6.21
N GLY A 44 25.51 -5.89 -5.57
CA GLY A 44 26.18 -6.68 -4.53
C GLY A 44 26.33 -5.96 -3.18
N THR A 45 25.74 -4.77 -3.02
CA THR A 45 25.76 -3.98 -1.78
C THR A 45 25.16 -4.75 -0.60
N LEU A 46 24.14 -5.57 -0.85
CA LEU A 46 23.55 -6.43 0.18
C LEU A 46 24.49 -7.55 0.66
N THR A 47 25.44 -7.98 -0.18
CA THR A 47 26.50 -8.92 0.21
C THR A 47 27.58 -8.20 1.01
N ALA A 48 27.93 -6.97 0.64
CA ALA A 48 28.87 -6.14 1.39
C ALA A 48 28.38 -5.80 2.80
N LEU A 49 27.06 -5.74 3.04
CA LEU A 49 26.49 -5.60 4.39
C LEU A 49 26.92 -6.73 5.35
N ARG A 50 27.26 -7.93 4.84
CA ARG A 50 27.67 -9.08 5.66
C ARG A 50 28.99 -8.86 6.41
N VAL A 51 29.82 -7.90 6.00
CA VAL A 51 31.06 -7.55 6.71
C VAL A 51 30.88 -6.43 7.75
N THR A 52 29.65 -5.92 7.90
CA THR A 52 29.29 -4.89 8.90
C THR A 52 28.58 -5.53 10.10
N PRO A 53 28.55 -4.88 11.28
CA PRO A 53 27.78 -5.37 12.43
C PRO A 53 26.26 -5.21 12.27
N LEU A 54 25.79 -4.67 11.12
CA LEU A 54 24.37 -4.45 10.87
C LEU A 54 23.71 -5.73 10.35
N THR A 55 22.62 -6.13 11.01
CA THR A 55 21.78 -7.23 10.50
C THR A 55 20.94 -6.73 9.32
N LEU A 56 20.68 -7.62 8.37
CA LEU A 56 19.81 -7.35 7.21
C LEU A 56 18.43 -6.85 7.63
N GLU A 57 17.87 -7.39 8.71
CA GLU A 57 16.58 -6.96 9.24
C GLU A 57 16.60 -5.48 9.69
N ARG A 58 17.62 -5.07 10.45
CA ARG A 58 17.77 -3.66 10.89
C ARG A 58 17.96 -2.72 9.70
N TYR A 59 18.72 -3.17 8.70
CA TYR A 59 18.91 -2.43 7.46
C TYR A 59 17.57 -2.21 6.73
N LEU A 60 16.77 -3.26 6.57
CA LEU A 60 15.45 -3.16 5.94
C LEU A 60 14.50 -2.25 6.72
N VAL A 61 14.44 -2.40 8.04
CA VAL A 61 13.59 -1.55 8.89
C VAL A 61 13.96 -0.08 8.69
N TYR A 62 15.25 0.26 8.75
CA TYR A 62 15.72 1.62 8.51
C TYR A 62 15.31 2.14 7.13
N LYS A 63 15.50 1.32 6.09
CA LYS A 63 15.25 1.71 4.70
C LYS A 63 13.77 1.84 4.36
N LEU A 64 12.92 1.06 5.03
CA LEU A 64 11.48 1.06 4.85
C LEU A 64 10.77 2.08 5.75
N ALA A 65 11.38 2.50 6.86
CA ALA A 65 10.81 3.45 7.80
C ALA A 65 10.64 4.85 7.21
N VAL A 66 11.65 5.40 6.54
CA VAL A 66 11.56 6.76 5.96
C VAL A 66 10.44 6.85 4.90
N PRO A 67 10.38 5.95 3.90
CA PRO A 67 9.32 5.98 2.88
C PRO A 67 7.94 5.71 3.45
N PHE A 68 7.85 4.86 4.47
CA PHE A 68 6.61 4.66 5.24
C PHE A 68 6.14 5.97 5.85
N LEU A 69 6.99 6.67 6.61
CA LEU A 69 6.63 7.94 7.26
C LEU A 69 6.26 9.03 6.23
N VAL A 70 6.99 9.09 5.11
CA VAL A 70 6.67 10.01 4.01
C VAL A 70 5.31 9.67 3.40
N ALA A 71 5.00 8.39 3.18
CA ALA A 71 3.69 7.96 2.68
C ALA A 71 2.57 8.29 3.67
N VAL A 72 2.75 8.08 4.98
CA VAL A 72 1.78 8.48 6.02
C VAL A 72 1.48 9.97 5.92
N GLY A 73 2.53 10.80 5.90
CA GLY A 73 2.39 12.25 5.79
C GLY A 73 1.71 12.66 4.48
N ALA A 74 2.10 12.05 3.35
CA ALA A 74 1.51 12.31 2.05
C ALA A 74 0.02 11.95 2.01
N VAL A 75 -0.40 10.79 2.52
CA VAL A 75 -1.83 10.42 2.61
C VAL A 75 -2.60 11.41 3.49
N TYR A 76 -2.06 11.71 4.68
CA TYR A 76 -2.71 12.59 5.65
C TYR A 76 -2.90 14.02 5.13
N ILE A 77 -1.95 14.52 4.34
CA ILE A 77 -1.97 15.87 3.76
C ILE A 77 -2.79 15.89 2.44
N PHE A 78 -2.71 14.85 1.63
CA PHE A 78 -3.31 14.85 0.28
C PHE A 78 -4.84 14.76 0.33
N VAL A 79 -5.41 13.95 1.21
CA VAL A 79 -6.87 13.80 1.36
C VAL A 79 -7.60 15.14 1.54
N PRO A 80 -7.19 16.04 2.45
CA PRO A 80 -7.84 17.35 2.59
C PRO A 80 -7.53 18.32 1.44
N ILE A 81 -6.34 18.25 0.83
CA ILE A 81 -6.00 19.09 -0.34
C ILE A 81 -6.91 18.77 -1.52
N VAL A 82 -7.23 17.48 -1.73
CA VAL A 82 -8.14 17.04 -2.80
C VAL A 82 -9.53 17.66 -2.65
N GLY A 83 -10.01 17.90 -1.41
CA GLY A 83 -11.22 18.68 -1.14
C GLY A 83 -12.54 18.08 -1.65
N LEU A 84 -12.53 16.82 -2.12
CA LEU A 84 -13.72 16.15 -2.67
C LEU A 84 -14.65 15.58 -1.57
N VAL A 85 -14.14 15.36 -0.36
CA VAL A 85 -14.89 14.76 0.75
C VAL A 85 -14.60 15.49 2.06
N ALA A 86 -15.60 15.56 2.93
CA ALA A 86 -15.45 16.09 4.28
C ALA A 86 -15.38 14.93 5.29
N LEU A 87 -14.30 14.87 6.07
CA LEU A 87 -14.13 13.86 7.12
C LEU A 87 -13.34 14.43 8.31
N PRO A 88 -13.52 13.88 9.51
CA PRO A 88 -12.71 14.27 10.66
C PRO A 88 -11.25 13.83 10.46
N TYR A 89 -10.32 14.73 10.80
CA TYR A 89 -8.88 14.52 10.59
C TYR A 89 -8.28 13.47 11.54
N ALA A 90 -8.70 13.44 12.80
CA ALA A 90 -8.10 12.53 13.78
C ALA A 90 -8.28 11.04 13.41
N PRO A 91 -9.46 10.56 12.98
CA PRO A 91 -9.63 9.20 12.46
C PRO A 91 -8.88 8.88 11.16
N LEU A 92 -8.49 9.89 10.37
CA LEU A 92 -7.73 9.67 9.14
C LEU A 92 -6.30 9.19 9.44
N PHE A 93 -5.70 9.64 10.53
CA PHE A 93 -4.32 9.29 10.89
C PHE A 93 -4.08 7.77 11.02
N PRO A 94 -4.86 7.00 11.82
CA PRO A 94 -4.67 5.55 11.90
C PRO A 94 -4.97 4.82 10.57
N ILE A 95 -5.88 5.34 9.74
CA ILE A 95 -6.12 4.81 8.40
C ILE A 95 -4.88 5.02 7.52
N ALA A 96 -4.29 6.22 7.55
CA ALA A 96 -3.08 6.56 6.81
C ALA A 96 -1.87 5.72 7.27
N LEU A 97 -1.74 5.43 8.57
CA LEU A 97 -0.73 4.54 9.10
C LEU A 97 -0.84 3.13 8.50
N VAL A 98 -2.04 2.53 8.51
CA VAL A 98 -2.25 1.19 7.95
C VAL A 98 -2.03 1.20 6.45
N ALA A 99 -2.57 2.19 5.73
CA ALA A 99 -2.40 2.33 4.30
C ALA A 99 -0.93 2.44 3.88
N ALA A 100 -0.13 3.20 4.62
CA ALA A 100 1.28 3.38 4.32
C ALA A 100 2.11 2.09 4.47
N LEU A 101 1.64 1.08 5.21
CA LEU A 101 2.31 -0.23 5.30
C LEU A 101 2.32 -0.98 3.96
N GLU A 102 1.43 -0.63 3.03
CA GLU A 102 1.48 -1.12 1.64
C GLU A 102 2.80 -0.76 0.98
N GLY A 103 3.38 0.41 1.26
CA GLY A 103 4.66 0.83 0.69
C GLY A 103 5.78 -0.19 0.99
N PRO A 104 6.06 -0.49 2.27
CA PRO A 104 7.00 -1.54 2.63
C PRO A 104 6.66 -2.93 2.08
N MET A 105 5.37 -3.29 2.02
CA MET A 105 4.94 -4.57 1.42
C MET A 105 5.31 -4.64 -0.07
N ILE A 106 5.06 -3.59 -0.82
CA ILE A 106 5.37 -3.48 -2.25
C ILE A 106 6.87 -3.52 -2.47
N ALA A 107 7.64 -2.80 -1.66
CA ALA A 107 9.10 -2.80 -1.72
C ALA A 107 9.66 -4.22 -1.53
N LEU A 108 9.21 -4.94 -0.50
CA LEU A 108 9.64 -6.31 -0.23
C LEU A 108 9.15 -7.30 -1.29
N LEU A 109 7.94 -7.12 -1.83
CA LEU A 109 7.41 -7.96 -2.90
C LEU A 109 8.27 -7.83 -4.17
N LEU A 110 8.60 -6.60 -4.58
CA LEU A 110 9.49 -6.35 -5.71
C LEU A 110 10.88 -6.95 -5.48
N ALA A 111 11.49 -6.62 -4.35
CA ALA A 111 12.84 -7.05 -4.01
C ALA A 111 12.96 -8.59 -3.82
N SER A 112 11.86 -9.28 -3.51
CA SER A 112 11.85 -10.73 -3.34
C SER A 112 11.44 -11.53 -4.58
N LEU A 113 10.72 -10.93 -5.53
CA LEU A 113 10.23 -11.63 -6.73
C LEU A 113 11.03 -11.33 -7.99
N ALA A 114 11.54 -10.11 -8.15
CA ALA A 114 12.28 -9.74 -9.34
C ALA A 114 13.77 -10.03 -9.17
N ALA A 115 14.43 -10.63 -10.17
CA ALA A 115 15.88 -10.86 -10.18
C ALA A 115 16.69 -9.67 -10.73
N ASN A 116 16.03 -8.71 -11.38
CA ASN A 116 16.64 -7.48 -11.90
C ASN A 116 15.56 -6.41 -12.16
N LYS A 117 15.96 -5.19 -12.53
CA LYS A 117 15.06 -4.07 -12.87
C LYS A 117 13.98 -4.40 -13.90
N VAL A 118 14.33 -5.13 -14.97
CA VAL A 118 13.38 -5.48 -16.03
C VAL A 118 12.28 -6.39 -15.50
N GLN A 119 12.64 -7.40 -14.70
CA GLN A 119 11.68 -8.23 -13.99
C GLN A 119 10.89 -7.45 -12.94
N GLY A 120 11.49 -6.43 -12.31
CA GLY A 120 10.81 -5.53 -11.37
C GLY A 120 9.62 -4.82 -12.03
N VAL A 121 9.79 -4.34 -13.26
CA VAL A 121 8.69 -3.74 -14.04
C VAL A 121 7.60 -4.78 -14.35
N ALA A 122 7.97 -6.03 -14.65
CA ALA A 122 7.00 -7.10 -14.89
C ALA A 122 6.19 -7.44 -13.63
N VAL A 123 6.85 -7.51 -12.46
CA VAL A 123 6.19 -7.72 -11.16
C VAL A 123 5.23 -6.57 -10.86
N MET A 124 5.67 -5.31 -11.04
CA MET A 124 4.81 -4.13 -10.86
C MET A 124 3.53 -4.18 -11.71
N LYS A 125 3.64 -4.58 -12.97
CA LYS A 125 2.48 -4.75 -13.86
C LYS A 125 1.54 -5.85 -13.38
N GLY A 126 2.08 -6.97 -12.90
CA GLY A 126 1.27 -8.04 -12.30
C GLY A 126 0.53 -7.58 -11.04
N MET A 127 1.19 -6.76 -10.20
CA MET A 127 0.59 -6.19 -9.00
C MET A 127 -0.58 -5.25 -9.30
N SER A 128 -0.62 -4.63 -10.48
CA SER A 128 -1.78 -3.80 -10.89
C SER A 128 -3.10 -4.58 -10.84
N LEU A 129 -3.09 -5.90 -11.02
CA LEU A 129 -4.27 -6.76 -10.86
C LEU A 129 -4.70 -6.92 -9.39
N ILE A 130 -3.76 -6.81 -8.45
CA ILE A 130 -4.04 -6.85 -7.00
C ILE A 130 -4.62 -5.49 -6.58
N PHE A 131 -4.12 -4.40 -7.15
CA PHE A 131 -4.57 -3.04 -6.86
C PHE A 131 -5.97 -2.72 -7.40
N ILE A 132 -6.51 -3.51 -8.33
CA ILE A 132 -7.90 -3.32 -8.77
C ILE A 132 -8.91 -3.83 -7.74
N ALA A 133 -8.48 -4.61 -6.74
CA ALA A 133 -9.38 -5.26 -5.79
C ALA A 133 -10.30 -4.27 -5.02
N PRO A 134 -9.82 -3.14 -4.45
CA PRO A 134 -10.70 -2.18 -3.80
C PRO A 134 -11.68 -1.53 -4.78
N LEU A 135 -11.28 -1.31 -6.04
CA LEU A 135 -12.18 -0.78 -7.06
C LEU A 135 -13.36 -1.73 -7.31
N ILE A 136 -13.10 -3.03 -7.44
CA ILE A 136 -14.15 -4.04 -7.59
C ILE A 136 -14.97 -4.15 -6.29
N ALA A 137 -14.30 -4.10 -5.13
CA ALA A 137 -14.96 -4.17 -3.84
C ALA A 137 -15.98 -3.05 -3.64
N TYR A 138 -15.72 -1.84 -4.14
CA TYR A 138 -16.66 -0.71 -4.06
C TYR A 138 -18.03 -1.04 -4.69
N PHE A 139 -18.03 -1.75 -5.83
CA PHE A 139 -19.24 -2.17 -6.54
C PHE A 139 -19.78 -3.52 -6.05
N THR A 140 -19.12 -4.16 -5.10
CA THR A 140 -19.53 -5.46 -4.55
C THR A 140 -20.39 -5.25 -3.31
N PRO A 141 -21.64 -5.75 -3.27
CA PRO A 141 -22.49 -5.61 -2.08
C PRO A 141 -21.99 -6.48 -0.92
N LEU A 142 -22.34 -6.09 0.30
CA LEU A 142 -22.20 -6.98 1.46
C LEU A 142 -23.17 -8.18 1.33
N PRO A 143 -22.78 -9.40 1.75
CA PRO A 143 -21.53 -9.76 2.43
C PRO A 143 -20.37 -10.12 1.48
N TRP A 144 -20.59 -10.16 0.16
CA TRP A 144 -19.57 -10.57 -0.82
C TRP A 144 -18.33 -9.68 -0.81
N GLN A 145 -18.49 -8.43 -0.37
CA GLN A 145 -17.38 -7.49 -0.21
C GLN A 145 -16.26 -8.03 0.71
N TRP A 146 -16.58 -8.89 1.68
CA TRP A 146 -15.60 -9.48 2.62
C TRP A 146 -14.59 -10.40 1.94
N LEU A 147 -14.91 -10.98 0.78
CA LEU A 147 -13.98 -11.82 0.02
C LEU A 147 -12.75 -11.02 -0.44
N TRP A 148 -12.90 -9.72 -0.66
CA TRP A 148 -11.80 -8.83 -1.01
C TRP A 148 -10.84 -8.55 0.15
N GLY A 149 -11.18 -8.98 1.38
CA GLY A 149 -10.31 -8.89 2.55
C GLY A 149 -9.04 -9.75 2.47
N ILE A 150 -8.94 -10.66 1.49
CA ILE A 150 -7.68 -11.34 1.14
C ILE A 150 -6.62 -10.36 0.62
N PHE A 151 -7.05 -9.23 0.05
CA PHE A 151 -6.16 -8.20 -0.44
C PHE A 151 -5.91 -7.19 0.69
N PRO A 152 -4.65 -6.94 1.07
CA PRO A 152 -4.31 -6.02 2.15
C PRO A 152 -4.87 -4.61 1.89
N THR A 153 -4.90 -4.20 0.62
CA THR A 153 -5.37 -2.89 0.14
C THR A 153 -6.84 -2.63 0.45
N TYR A 154 -7.63 -3.67 0.66
CA TYR A 154 -9.06 -3.57 0.98
C TYR A 154 -9.30 -2.89 2.33
N TRP A 155 -8.55 -3.26 3.37
CA TRP A 155 -8.83 -2.86 4.74
C TRP A 155 -8.73 -1.35 5.00
N PRO A 156 -7.65 -0.64 4.62
CA PRO A 156 -7.57 0.81 4.83
C PRO A 156 -8.59 1.57 3.98
N VAL A 157 -8.92 1.06 2.78
CA VAL A 157 -9.95 1.66 1.91
C VAL A 157 -11.35 1.47 2.50
N ARG A 158 -11.68 0.27 3.00
CA ARG A 158 -12.96 0.01 3.68
C ARG A 158 -13.09 0.83 4.97
N ALA A 159 -12.01 0.97 5.74
CA ALA A 159 -11.98 1.84 6.92
C ALA A 159 -12.31 3.30 6.57
N PHE A 160 -11.76 3.79 5.46
CA PHE A 160 -12.04 5.14 4.97
C PHE A 160 -13.50 5.31 4.50
N TRP A 161 -14.06 4.35 3.78
CA TRP A 161 -15.47 4.42 3.39
C TRP A 161 -16.40 4.34 4.59
N ALA A 162 -16.10 3.49 5.58
CA ALA A 162 -16.86 3.44 6.83
C ALA A 162 -16.81 4.79 7.56
N LEU A 163 -15.63 5.42 7.61
CA LEU A 163 -15.47 6.76 8.20
C LEU A 163 -16.31 7.82 7.45
N LEU A 164 -16.28 7.81 6.11
CA LEU A 164 -17.07 8.72 5.28
C LEU A 164 -18.58 8.52 5.46
N ALA A 165 -19.02 7.28 5.63
CA ALA A 165 -20.43 6.94 5.87
C ALA A 165 -20.89 7.22 7.31
N GLY A 166 -20.00 7.68 8.21
CA GLY A 166 -20.30 7.83 9.63
C GLY A 166 -20.47 6.51 10.38
N GLU A 167 -20.01 5.40 9.79
CA GLU A 167 -20.03 4.06 10.39
C GLU A 167 -18.83 3.83 11.34
N THR A 168 -18.86 2.71 12.05
CA THR A 168 -17.75 2.29 12.92
C THR A 168 -16.55 1.85 12.07
N TRP A 169 -15.49 2.65 12.03
CA TRP A 169 -14.32 2.46 11.15
C TRP A 169 -13.14 1.72 11.79
N TRP A 170 -12.97 1.82 13.11
CA TRP A 170 -11.77 1.33 13.80
C TRP A 170 -11.53 -0.20 13.73
N PRO A 171 -12.54 -1.08 13.64
CA PRO A 171 -12.29 -2.52 13.51
C PRO A 171 -11.56 -2.84 12.21
N TYR A 172 -11.90 -2.16 11.11
CA TYR A 172 -11.24 -2.33 9.82
C TYR A 172 -9.78 -1.90 9.87
N VAL A 173 -9.44 -0.89 10.66
CA VAL A 173 -8.05 -0.49 10.92
C VAL A 173 -7.32 -1.56 11.72
N ALA A 174 -7.93 -2.10 12.78
CA ALA A 174 -7.31 -3.14 13.59
C ALA A 174 -7.06 -4.43 12.79
N PHE A 175 -8.06 -4.90 12.04
CA PHE A 175 -7.91 -6.05 11.13
C PHE A 175 -6.90 -5.76 10.02
N GLY A 176 -6.98 -4.58 9.40
CA GLY A 176 -6.02 -4.14 8.39
C GLY A 176 -4.60 -4.18 8.91
N LEU A 177 -4.33 -3.63 10.09
CA LEU A 177 -3.02 -3.67 10.73
C LEU A 177 -2.53 -5.11 10.91
N ALA A 178 -3.37 -6.00 11.46
CA ALA A 178 -3.02 -7.40 11.64
C ALA A 178 -2.65 -8.08 10.31
N VAL A 179 -3.45 -7.87 9.26
CA VAL A 179 -3.20 -8.40 7.91
C VAL A 179 -1.88 -7.87 7.35
N HIS A 180 -1.64 -6.56 7.41
CA HIS A 180 -0.41 -5.96 6.89
C HIS A 180 0.83 -6.49 7.62
N LEU A 181 0.77 -6.63 8.96
CA LEU A 181 1.88 -7.18 9.74
C LEU A 181 2.17 -8.65 9.37
N ILE A 182 1.14 -9.46 9.12
CA ILE A 182 1.29 -10.83 8.64
C ILE A 182 1.99 -10.84 7.27
N TYR A 183 1.52 -10.04 6.31
CA TYR A 183 2.14 -9.96 4.99
C TYR A 183 3.58 -9.47 5.05
N LEU A 184 3.88 -8.45 5.86
CA LEU A 184 5.23 -7.95 6.06
C LEU A 184 6.16 -9.01 6.65
N ALA A 185 5.69 -9.78 7.63
CA ALA A 185 6.47 -10.88 8.20
C ALA A 185 6.75 -11.97 7.16
N LEU A 186 5.75 -12.35 6.36
CA LEU A 186 5.89 -13.35 5.30
C LEU A 186 6.86 -12.89 4.19
N LEU A 187 6.70 -11.65 3.71
CA LEU A 187 7.54 -11.06 2.68
C LEU A 187 8.96 -10.81 3.17
N GLY A 188 9.14 -10.38 4.42
CA GLY A 188 10.44 -10.22 5.05
C GLY A 188 11.21 -11.55 5.11
N ARG A 189 10.56 -12.64 5.56
CA ARG A 189 11.14 -13.99 5.55
C ARG A 189 11.49 -14.47 4.14
N ARG A 190 10.60 -14.21 3.17
CA ARG A 190 10.82 -14.55 1.77
C ARG A 190 12.04 -13.83 1.20
N PHE A 191 12.18 -12.54 1.48
CA PHE A 191 13.32 -11.73 1.04
C PHE A 191 14.64 -12.23 1.62
N GLN A 192 14.69 -12.56 2.92
CA GLN A 192 15.86 -13.18 3.54
C GLN A 192 16.25 -14.50 2.87
N THR A 193 15.25 -15.34 2.57
CA THR A 193 15.49 -16.62 1.88
C THR A 193 16.00 -16.41 0.45
N ALA A 194 15.46 -15.43 -0.27
CA ALA A 194 15.90 -15.10 -1.63
C ALA A 194 17.38 -14.68 -1.66
N LEU A 195 17.85 -13.93 -0.67
CA LEU A 195 19.25 -13.52 -0.54
C LEU A 195 20.20 -14.65 -0.07
N SER A 196 19.67 -15.68 0.60
CA SER A 196 20.48 -16.83 1.06
C SER A 196 20.79 -17.86 -0.03
N ARG A 197 20.01 -17.85 -1.13
CA ARG A 197 20.14 -18.80 -2.25
C ARG A 197 21.17 -18.36 -3.31
N GLN A 198 21.82 -17.23 -3.10
CA GLN A 198 22.83 -16.63 -3.98
C GLN A 198 24.16 -16.59 -3.24
#